data_AF-A0AAU8LTL8-F1
#
_entry.id   AF-A0AAU8LTL8-F1
#
_cell.length_a   1.000
_cell.length_b   1.000
_cell.length_c   1.000
_cell.angle_alpha   90.00
_cell.angle_beta   90.00
_cell.angle_gamma   90.00
#
_symmetry.space_group_name_H-M   'P 1'
#
loop_
_entity.id
_entity.type
_entity.pdbx_description
1 polymer ?
#
loop_
_entity_poly.entity_id
_entity_poly.type
_entity_poly.pdbx_seq_one_letter_code
_entity_poly.pdbx_strand_id
1 'polypeptide(L)' 'MRADVAQYFSRRIIWRKTGDGEFPYVSVGEHGRMKIRINDFPAEPLYSLIVDDVVLCDFDQWPANWQKGEVETG' A
#
# COMPACT_ATOMS: atom_id res chain seq x y z
N MET A 1 -1.43 16.95 -11.76
CA MET A 1 -0.31 16.85 -10.79
C MET A 1 -0.02 15.37 -10.62
N ARG A 2 1.18 14.89 -10.96
CA ARG A 2 1.54 13.49 -10.70
C ARG A 2 1.81 13.39 -9.20
N ALA A 3 1.16 12.47 -8.51
CA ALA A 3 1.49 12.19 -7.12
C ALA A 3 2.93 11.66 -7.08
N ASP A 4 3.76 12.23 -6.21
CA ASP A 4 5.16 11.82 -6.10
C ASP A 4 5.24 10.52 -5.29
N VAL A 5 5.70 9.42 -5.90
CA VAL A 5 5.82 8.11 -5.25
C VAL A 5 6.65 8.20 -3.96
N ALA A 6 7.72 9.01 -3.98
CA ALA A 6 8.62 9.16 -2.84
C ALA A 6 7.90 9.69 -1.59
N GLN A 7 6.83 10.48 -1.77
CA GLN A 7 6.06 11.02 -0.66
C GLN A 7 5.30 9.92 0.12
N TYR A 8 4.91 8.83 -0.52
CA TYR A 8 4.19 7.74 0.14
C TYR A 8 5.14 6.83 0.92
N PHE A 9 6.36 6.64 0.41
CA PHE A 9 7.35 5.72 1.01
C PHE A 9 8.07 6.36 2.21
N SER A 10 8.14 7.68 2.24
CA SER A 10 8.67 8.46 3.37
C SER A 10 7.65 8.67 4.50
N ARG A 11 6.37 8.37 4.28
CA ARG A 11 5.29 8.61 5.26
C ARG A 11 4.96 7.38 6.08
N ARG A 12 4.51 7.63 7.31
CA ARG A 12 3.88 6.60 8.14
C ARG A 12 2.49 6.30 7.63
N ILE A 13 2.29 5.11 7.09
CA ILE A 13 0.98 4.62 6.62
C ILE A 13 0.60 3.39 7.44
N ILE A 14 -0.58 3.43 8.04
CA ILE A 14 -1.14 2.30 8.79
C ILE A 14 -2.08 1.55 7.86
N TRP A 15 -1.83 0.27 7.71
CA TRP A 15 -2.53 -0.61 6.78
C TRP A 15 -3.41 -1.59 7.53
N ARG A 16 -4.69 -1.62 7.17
CA ARG A 16 -5.65 -2.59 7.69
C ARG A 16 -5.72 -3.80 6.76
N LYS A 17 -5.73 -5.00 7.33
CA LYS A 17 -5.97 -6.24 6.58
C LYS A 17 -7.42 -6.30 6.13
N THR A 18 -7.65 -6.75 4.90
CA THR A 18 -9.00 -6.92 4.33
C THR A 18 -9.51 -8.35 4.39
N GLY A 19 -8.61 -9.32 4.38
CA GLY A 19 -8.93 -10.74 4.14
C GLY A 19 -9.07 -11.08 2.64
N ASP A 20 -8.90 -10.11 1.75
CA ASP A 20 -8.88 -10.28 0.31
C ASP A 20 -7.47 -10.72 -0.14
N GLY A 21 -7.38 -11.81 -0.90
CA GLY A 21 -6.09 -12.33 -1.38
C GLY A 21 -5.44 -11.47 -2.46
N GLU A 22 -6.24 -10.78 -3.28
CA GLU A 22 -5.74 -9.88 -4.32
C GLU A 22 -5.40 -8.50 -3.72
N PHE A 23 -6.24 -8.02 -2.80
CA PHE A 23 -6.08 -6.71 -2.14
C PHE A 23 -5.89 -6.84 -0.63
N PRO A 24 -4.78 -7.41 -0.13
CA PRO A 24 -4.61 -7.79 1.28
C PRO A 24 -4.63 -6.62 2.26
N TYR A 25 -4.30 -5.41 1.80
CA TYR A 25 -4.16 -4.23 2.67
C TYR A 25 -4.88 -3.02 2.08
N VAL A 26 -5.57 -2.30 2.97
CA VAL A 26 -6.19 -1.00 2.66
C VAL A 26 -5.81 0.03 3.69
N SER A 27 -5.74 1.28 3.26
CA SER A 27 -5.58 2.42 4.15
C SER A 27 -6.42 3.59 3.64
N VAL A 28 -6.96 4.37 4.57
CA VAL A 28 -7.69 5.60 4.24
C VAL A 28 -7.03 6.71 5.06
N GLY A 29 -6.56 7.75 4.40
CA GLY A 29 -5.88 8.85 5.04
C GLY A 29 -5.95 10.13 4.24
N GLU A 30 -5.06 11.07 4.57
CA GLU A 30 -4.95 12.40 3.94
C GLU A 30 -4.81 12.35 2.41
N HIS A 31 -4.23 11.27 1.87
CA HIS A 31 -3.91 11.12 0.44
C HIS A 31 -4.90 10.24 -0.33
N GLY A 32 -6.12 10.09 0.21
CA GLY A 32 -7.18 9.32 -0.42
C GLY A 32 -7.20 7.86 0.01
N ARG A 33 -7.90 7.05 -0.79
CA ARG A 33 -8.07 5.61 -0.52
C ARG A 33 -6.91 4.86 -1.15
N MET A 34 -6.18 4.13 -0.32
CA MET A 34 -5.02 3.36 -0.75
C MET A 34 -5.29 1.87 -0.62
N LYS A 35 -4.83 1.10 -1.61
CA LYS A 35 -4.88 -0.36 -1.61
C LYS A 35 -3.51 -0.90 -1.99
N ILE A 36 -3.14 -2.03 -1.41
CA ILE A 36 -2.03 -2.85 -1.89
C ILE A 36 -2.63 -4.01 -2.67
N ARG A 37 -2.19 -4.16 -3.92
CA ARG A 37 -2.46 -5.36 -4.74
C ARG A 37 -1.27 -6.31 -4.66
N ILE A 38 -1.52 -7.61 -4.56
CA ILE A 38 -0.50 -8.63 -4.82
C ILE A 38 -0.50 -8.94 -6.32
N ASN A 39 0.65 -8.83 -6.97
CA ASN A 39 0.79 -9.14 -8.39
C ASN A 39 1.28 -10.57 -8.59
N ASP A 40 1.36 -11.00 -9.85
CA ASP A 40 1.80 -12.34 -10.24
C ASP A 40 3.34 -12.46 -10.20
N PHE A 41 3.90 -12.55 -9.00
CA PHE A 41 5.35 -12.71 -8.82
C PHE A 41 5.81 -14.15 -9.12
N PRO A 42 6.91 -14.37 -9.88
CA PRO A 42 7.94 -13.40 -10.27
C PRO A 42 7.75 -12.77 -11.65
N ALA A 43 6.62 -12.98 -12.34
CA ALA A 43 6.37 -12.37 -13.64
C ALA A 43 6.22 -10.84 -13.55
N GLU A 44 5.66 -10.35 -12.43
CA GLU A 44 5.51 -8.93 -12.08
C GLU A 44 6.14 -8.62 -10.70
N PRO A 45 6.47 -7.35 -10.39
CA PRO A 45 6.93 -6.97 -9.04
C PRO A 45 5.88 -7.28 -7.99
N LEU A 46 6.27 -7.65 -6.77
CA LEU A 46 5.40 -8.33 -5.80
C LEU A 46 4.13 -7.56 -5.44
N TYR A 47 4.22 -6.23 -5.30
CA TYR A 47 3.10 -5.39 -4.89
C TYR A 47 2.91 -4.21 -5.84
N SER A 48 1.66 -3.77 -5.98
CA SER A 48 1.31 -2.44 -6.51
C SER A 48 0.64 -1.59 -5.43
N LEU A 49 1.05 -0.31 -5.34
CA LEU A 49 0.34 0.71 -4.59
C LEU A 49 -0.72 1.34 -5.50
N ILE A 50 -1.98 1.26 -5.09
CA ILE A 50 -3.11 1.88 -5.77
C ILE A 50 -3.61 3.03 -4.91
N VAL A 51 -3.77 4.21 -5.51
CA VAL A 51 -4.31 5.41 -4.86
C VAL A 51 -5.50 5.91 -5.67
N ASP A 52 -6.67 6.01 -5.03
CA ASP A 52 -7.93 6.41 -5.68
C ASP A 52 -8.19 5.64 -6.98
N ASP A 53 -8.03 4.31 -6.90
CA ASP A 53 -8.21 3.34 -7.98
C ASP A 53 -7.24 3.48 -9.18
N VAL A 54 -6.17 4.26 -9.03
CA VAL A 54 -5.07 4.35 -10.00
C VAL A 54 -3.82 3.67 -9.45
N VAL A 55 -3.22 2.78 -10.24
CA VAL A 55 -1.90 2.20 -9.93
C VAL A 55 -0.86 3.32 -9.96
N LEU A 56 -0.26 3.58 -8.80
CA LEU A 56 0.72 4.64 -8.63
C LEU A 56 2.16 4.13 -8.88
N CYS A 57 2.50 2.97 -8.32
CA CYS A 57 3.81 2.34 -8.50
C CYS A 57 3.80 0.87 -8.10
N ASP A 58 4.82 0.15 -8.57
CA ASP A 58 5.10 -1.22 -8.17
C ASP A 58 6.32 -1.26 -7.24
N PHE A 59 6.35 -2.23 -6.32
CA PHE A 59 7.44 -2.39 -5.35
C PHE A 59 7.52 -3.82 -4.81
N ASP A 60 8.75 -4.26 -4.52
CA ASP A 60 8.99 -5.61 -3.97
C ASP A 60 9.15 -5.63 -2.45
N GLN A 61 9.61 -4.50 -1.89
CA GLN A 61 9.94 -4.39 -0.47
C GLN A 61 8.94 -3.52 0.26
N TRP A 62 8.39 -4.05 1.35
CA TRP A 62 7.50 -3.28 2.20
C TRP A 62 8.24 -2.08 2.80
N PRO A 63 7.77 -0.83 2.59
CA PRO A 63 8.44 0.35 3.12
C PRO A 63 8.54 0.33 4.65
N ALA A 64 9.70 0.73 5.18
CA ALA A 64 9.97 0.68 6.63
C ALA A 64 9.02 1.54 7.47
N ASN A 65 8.49 2.63 6.89
CA ASN A 65 7.56 3.53 7.56
C ASN A 65 6.11 3.00 7.55
N TRP A 66 5.83 1.90 6.85
CA TRP A 66 4.48 1.35 6.75
C TRP A 66 4.24 0.27 7.80
N GLN A 67 3.13 0.38 8.51
CA GLN A 67 2.75 -0.54 9.57
C GLN A 67 1.60 -1.44 9.11
N LYS A 68 1.79 -2.77 9.17
CA LYS A 68 0.77 -3.77 8.87
C LYS A 68 -0.04 -4.09 10.14
N GLY A 69 -1.36 -4.06 10.05
CA GLY A 69 -2.26 -4.57 11.10
C GLY A 69 -2.84 -3.51 12.02
N GLU A 70 -3.76 -3.96 12.89
CA GLU A 70 -4.34 -3.14 13.94
C GLU A 70 -3.25 -2.69 14.89
N VAL A 71 -3.20 -1.38 15.15
CA VAL A 71 -2.46 -0.86 16.29
C VAL A 71 -3.15 -1.44 17.52
N GLU A 72 -2.60 -2.51 18.11
CA GLU A 72 -2.91 -2.86 19.49
C GLU A 72 -2.53 -1.64 20.32
N THR A 73 -3.55 -0.84 20.68
CA THR A 73 -3.42 0.17 21.71
C THR A 73 -3.45 -0.59 23.03
N GLY A 74 -2.28 -1.07 23.45
CA GLY A 74 -2.03 -1.53 24.81
C GLY A 74 -1.48 -0.39 25.66
#